data_AF-A0A6J1W9J9-F1
#
_entry.id   AF-A0A6J1W9J9-F1
#
_cell.length_a   1.000
_cell.length_b   1.000
_cell.length_c   1.000
_cell.angle_alpha   90.00
_cell.angle_beta   90.00
_cell.angle_gamma   90.00
#
_symmetry.space_group_name_H-M   'P 1'
#
loop_
_entity.id
_entity.type
_entity.pdbx_description
1 polymer ?
#
loop_
_entity_poly.entity_id
_entity_poly.type
_entity_poly.pdbx_seq_one_letter_code
_entity_poly.pdbx_strand_id
1 'polypeptide(L)'
;LFCFSVAILKYLSREGIIPENLYPRESKKQARVEEFLEWQHMELRLPCAFYFRTKYLEPVMFGTKPSPQRISGFEQRMEQALTNFSTKWLGRGSDFVTGDAVTVADLIAICELEQPSKFIVLSYEQARPGLLHLNPRSLLPKSLFI
;
A
#
# COMPACT_ATOMS: atom_id res chain seq x y z
N LEU A 1 0.04 -0.87 -12.44
CA LEU A 1 0.96 -2.00 -12.14
C LEU A 1 2.39 -1.48 -12.25
N PHE A 2 2.87 -0.75 -11.25
CA PHE A 2 4.27 -0.34 -11.17
C PHE A 2 4.70 -0.54 -9.73
N CYS A 3 4.97 -1.78 -9.35
CA CYS A 3 5.63 -2.04 -8.07
C CYS A 3 7.13 -1.88 -8.34
N PHE A 4 7.73 -0.84 -7.79
CA PHE A 4 9.17 -0.68 -7.84
C PHE A 4 9.82 -1.88 -7.16
N SER A 5 10.71 -2.57 -7.87
CA SER A 5 11.52 -3.62 -7.26
C SER A 5 12.41 -3.02 -6.18
N VAL A 6 12.37 -3.57 -4.97
CA VAL A 6 13.23 -3.18 -3.85
C VAL A 6 14.71 -3.22 -4.25
N ALA A 7 15.11 -4.21 -5.05
CA ALA A 7 16.47 -4.32 -5.57
C ALA A 7 16.86 -3.13 -6.48
N ILE A 8 15.93 -2.65 -7.30
CA ILE A 8 16.17 -1.48 -8.16
C ILE A 8 16.28 -0.21 -7.30
N LEU A 9 15.42 -0.03 -6.30
CA LEU A 9 15.53 1.10 -5.37
C LEU A 9 16.89 1.14 -4.66
N LYS A 10 17.36 -0.03 -4.19
CA LYS A 10 18.69 -0.16 -3.57
C LYS A 10 19.83 0.15 -4.54
N TYR A 11 19.71 -0.28 -5.80
CA TYR A 11 20.66 0.11 -6.84
C TYR A 11 20.67 1.62 -7.05
N LEU A 12 19.52 2.25 -7.30
CA LEU A 12 19.42 3.69 -7.55
C LEU A 12 19.90 4.53 -6.35
N SER A 13 19.68 4.06 -5.12
CA SER A 13 20.22 4.70 -3.91
C SER A 13 21.75 4.64 -3.84
N ARG A 14 22.36 3.49 -4.21
CA ARG A 14 23.82 3.33 -4.27
C ARG A 14 24.45 4.19 -5.36
N GLU A 15 23.80 4.30 -6.51
CA GLU A 15 24.23 5.18 -7.62
C GLU A 15 24.02 6.67 -7.33
N GLY A 16 23.44 7.04 -6.18
CA GLY A 16 23.19 8.44 -5.81
C GLY A 16 22.08 9.11 -6.61
N ILE A 17 21.23 8.33 -7.28
CA ILE A 17 20.09 8.84 -8.06
C ILE A 17 18.92 9.17 -7.12
N ILE A 18 18.75 8.40 -6.04
CA ILE A 18 17.73 8.68 -5.03
C ILE A 18 18.32 9.63 -3.98
N PRO A 19 17.65 10.76 -3.66
CA PRO A 19 18.03 11.65 -2.58
C PRO A 19 18.21 10.90 -1.24
N GLU A 20 19.27 11.23 -0.49
CA GLU A 20 19.60 10.57 0.77
C GLU A 20 18.51 10.73 1.84
N ASN A 21 17.72 11.80 1.79
CA ASN A 21 16.57 11.95 2.69
C ASN A 21 15.47 10.91 2.44
N LEU A 22 15.32 10.41 1.20
CA LEU A 22 14.35 9.37 0.86
C LEU A 22 14.88 7.96 1.11
N TYR A 23 16.19 7.76 1.00
CA TYR A 23 16.87 6.50 1.30
C TYR A 23 18.11 6.78 2.18
N PRO A 24 17.92 6.91 3.51
CA PRO A 24 18.99 7.33 4.42
C PRO A 24 20.14 6.31 4.45
N ARG A 25 21.37 6.82 4.58
CA ARG A 25 22.60 6.02 4.76
C ARG A 25 22.97 5.83 6.23
N GLU A 26 22.39 6.63 7.12
CA GLU A 26 22.53 6.41 8.57
C GLU A 26 21.94 5.04 8.93
N SER A 27 22.75 4.21 9.59
CA SER A 27 22.49 2.79 9.77
C SER A 27 21.13 2.48 10.40
N LYS A 28 20.72 3.21 11.46
CA LYS A 28 19.44 2.94 12.14
C LYS A 28 18.24 3.32 11.27
N LYS A 29 18.28 4.49 10.65
CA LYS A 29 17.22 4.95 9.72
C LYS A 29 17.13 4.02 8.51
N GLN A 30 18.26 3.61 7.95
CA GLN A 30 18.30 2.69 6.82
C GLN A 30 17.72 1.32 7.20
N ALA A 31 18.11 0.76 8.34
CA ALA A 31 17.60 -0.52 8.82
C ALA A 31 16.08 -0.49 9.00
N ARG A 32 15.52 0.64 9.45
CA ARG A 32 14.07 0.81 9.61
C ARG A 32 13.33 0.85 8.27
N VAL A 33 13.92 1.48 7.25
CA VAL A 33 13.39 1.45 5.87
C VAL A 33 13.44 0.03 5.32
N GLU A 34 14.58 -0.64 5.43
CA GLU A 34 14.76 -2.03 4.95
C GLU A 34 13.80 -3.00 5.65
N GLU A 35 13.59 -2.85 6.96
CA GLU A 35 12.59 -3.64 7.71
C GLU A 35 11.21 -3.54 7.07
N PHE A 36 10.78 -2.33 6.67
CA PHE A 36 9.49 -2.13 6.02
C PHE A 36 9.47 -2.77 4.62
N LEU A 37 10.51 -2.55 3.83
CA LEU A 37 10.58 -3.03 2.45
C LEU A 37 10.51 -4.56 2.38
N GLU A 38 11.10 -5.27 3.34
CA GLU A 38 10.99 -6.73 3.44
C GLU A 38 9.64 -7.17 4.02
N TRP A 39 9.15 -6.50 5.07
CA TRP A 39 7.89 -6.84 5.72
C TRP A 39 6.69 -6.71 4.78
N GLN A 40 6.63 -5.62 3.99
CA GLN A 40 5.45 -5.28 3.19
C GLN A 40 5.13 -6.35 2.14
N HIS A 41 6.12 -7.07 1.61
CA HIS A 41 5.91 -8.07 0.56
C HIS A 41 4.90 -9.14 0.97
N MET A 42 5.01 -9.64 2.19
CA MET A 42 4.18 -10.73 2.70
C MET A 42 2.96 -10.21 3.46
N GLU A 43 3.13 -9.11 4.19
CA GLU A 43 2.15 -8.66 5.17
C GLU A 43 1.24 -7.54 4.67
N LEU A 44 1.53 -6.95 3.50
CA LEU A 44 0.72 -5.89 2.90
C LEU A 44 0.41 -6.18 1.42
N ARG A 45 1.45 -6.27 0.58
CA ARG A 45 1.32 -6.49 -0.87
C ARG A 45 0.55 -7.76 -1.19
N LEU A 46 0.94 -8.88 -0.60
CA LEU A 46 0.36 -10.18 -0.94
C LEU A 46 -1.14 -10.25 -0.63
N PRO A 47 -1.63 -9.90 0.58
CA PRO A 47 -3.07 -9.86 0.87
C PRO A 47 -3.84 -8.89 -0.03
N CYS A 48 -3.35 -7.67 -0.21
CA CYS A 48 -3.98 -6.65 -1.06
C CYS A 48 -4.08 -7.11 -2.53
N ALA A 49 -3.00 -7.65 -3.07
CA ALA A 49 -2.93 -8.13 -4.45
C ALA A 49 -3.85 -9.34 -4.67
N PHE A 50 -3.94 -10.29 -3.73
CA PHE A 50 -4.80 -11.46 -3.88
C PHE A 50 -6.28 -11.12 -3.84
N TYR A 51 -6.69 -10.20 -2.95
CA TYR A 51 -8.07 -9.71 -2.94
C TYR A 51 -8.40 -9.02 -4.27
N PHE A 52 -7.57 -8.07 -4.71
CA PHE A 52 -7.76 -7.36 -5.97
C PHE A 52 -7.83 -8.33 -7.17
N ARG A 53 -6.86 -9.24 -7.24
CA ARG A 53 -6.79 -10.25 -8.31
C ARG A 53 -8.05 -11.11 -8.32
N THR A 54 -8.43 -11.68 -7.18
CA THR A 54 -9.56 -12.61 -7.11
C THR A 54 -10.86 -11.88 -7.41
N LYS A 55 -11.15 -10.78 -6.73
CA LYS A 55 -12.43 -10.08 -6.86
C LYS A 55 -12.63 -9.43 -8.23
N TYR A 56 -11.56 -8.97 -8.88
CA TYR A 56 -11.67 -8.12 -10.08
C TYR A 56 -10.90 -8.64 -11.29
N LEU A 57 -9.60 -8.93 -11.15
CA LEU A 57 -8.77 -9.31 -12.29
C LEU A 57 -9.19 -10.66 -12.90
N GLU A 58 -9.47 -11.66 -12.06
CA GLU A 58 -9.89 -12.99 -12.51
C GLU A 58 -11.22 -12.95 -13.30
N PRO A 59 -12.30 -12.30 -12.83
CA PRO A 59 -13.50 -12.11 -13.62
C PRO A 59 -13.28 -11.43 -14.98
N VAL A 60 -12.42 -10.40 -15.02
CA VAL A 60 -12.13 -9.65 -16.25
C VAL A 60 -11.31 -10.48 -17.24
N MET A 61 -10.30 -11.22 -16.76
CA MET A 61 -9.40 -11.97 -17.64
C MET A 61 -9.96 -13.32 -18.08
N PHE A 62 -10.71 -14.01 -17.21
CA PHE A 62 -11.14 -15.39 -17.45
C PHE A 62 -12.66 -15.53 -17.60
N GLY A 63 -13.45 -14.48 -17.36
CA GLY A 63 -14.91 -14.52 -17.41
C GLY A 63 -15.56 -15.35 -16.28
N THR A 64 -14.76 -15.95 -15.40
CA THR A 64 -15.24 -16.76 -14.28
C THR A 64 -15.41 -15.92 -13.03
N LYS A 65 -16.59 -16.00 -12.40
CA LYS A 65 -16.83 -15.36 -11.09
C LYS A 65 -16.34 -16.28 -9.97
N PRO A 66 -15.35 -15.87 -9.15
CA PRO A 66 -14.97 -16.63 -7.97
C PRO A 66 -16.14 -16.74 -6.99
N SER A 67 -16.13 -17.78 -6.16
CA SER A 67 -17.16 -17.97 -5.15
C SER A 67 -17.15 -16.83 -4.11
N PRO A 68 -18.32 -16.43 -3.57
CA PRO A 68 -18.40 -15.42 -2.52
C PRO A 68 -17.53 -15.73 -1.30
N GLN A 69 -17.43 -17.01 -0.93
CA GLN A 69 -16.60 -17.48 0.18
C GLN A 69 -15.11 -17.23 -0.08
N ARG A 70 -14.64 -17.44 -1.32
CA ARG A 70 -13.25 -17.19 -1.70
C ARG A 70 -12.93 -15.69 -1.67
N ILE A 71 -13.83 -14.85 -2.16
CA ILE A 71 -13.68 -13.39 -2.12
C ILE A 71 -13.62 -12.90 -0.68
N SER A 72 -14.57 -13.32 0.16
CA SER A 72 -14.62 -12.94 1.58
C SER A 72 -13.37 -13.38 2.34
N GLY A 73 -12.84 -14.57 2.06
CA GLY A 73 -11.60 -15.05 2.68
C GLY A 73 -10.37 -14.17 2.35
N PHE A 74 -10.26 -13.65 1.13
CA PHE A 74 -9.19 -12.71 0.77
C PHE A 74 -9.46 -11.29 1.28
N GLU A 75 -10.73 -10.88 1.37
CA GLU A 75 -11.13 -9.59 1.94
C GLU A 75 -10.71 -9.48 3.40
N GLN A 76 -11.02 -10.49 4.21
CA GLN A 76 -10.62 -10.53 5.63
C GLN A 76 -9.10 -10.48 5.80
N ARG A 77 -8.35 -11.20 4.95
CA ARG A 77 -6.87 -11.17 4.98
C ARG A 77 -6.33 -9.78 4.62
N MET A 78 -6.94 -9.11 3.65
CA MET A 78 -6.59 -7.74 3.30
C MET A 78 -6.92 -6.78 4.46
N GLU A 79 -8.11 -6.86 5.06
CA GLU A 79 -8.49 -6.02 6.19
C GLU A 79 -7.56 -6.21 7.39
N GLN A 80 -7.15 -7.46 7.67
CA GLN A 80 -6.16 -7.76 8.68
C GLN A 80 -4.79 -7.15 8.34
N ALA A 81 -4.35 -7.25 7.08
CA ALA A 81 -3.12 -6.62 6.61
C ALA A 81 -3.13 -5.09 6.78
N LEU A 82 -4.26 -4.43 6.44
CA LEU A 82 -4.43 -2.98 6.63
C LEU A 82 -4.42 -2.61 8.12
N THR A 83 -5.04 -3.41 8.97
CA THR A 83 -5.01 -3.22 10.43
C THR A 83 -3.60 -3.37 10.97
N ASN A 84 -2.88 -4.40 10.54
CA ASN A 84 -1.49 -4.64 10.92
C ASN A 84 -0.58 -3.50 10.43
N PHE A 85 -0.79 -3.01 9.21
CA PHE A 85 -0.04 -1.87 8.68
C PHE A 85 -0.28 -0.62 9.53
N SER A 86 -1.56 -0.27 9.76
CA SER A 86 -1.94 0.88 10.58
C SER A 86 -1.36 0.80 11.98
N THR A 87 -1.55 -0.31 12.69
CA THR A 87 -1.09 -0.47 14.07
C THR A 87 0.44 -0.55 14.18
N LYS A 88 1.09 -1.36 13.34
CA LYS A 88 2.54 -1.61 13.43
C LYS A 88 3.37 -0.48 12.85
N TRP A 89 2.91 0.24 11.83
CA TRP A 89 3.74 1.23 11.12
C TRP A 89 3.28 2.66 11.33
N LEU A 90 1.97 2.92 11.35
CA LEU A 90 1.43 4.28 11.54
C LEU A 90 1.01 4.57 13.00
N GLY A 91 0.76 3.54 13.81
CA GLY A 91 0.31 3.65 15.19
C GLY A 91 1.39 4.00 16.20
N ARG A 92 2.59 4.38 15.74
CA ARG A 92 3.76 4.67 16.59
C ARG A 92 3.91 6.15 16.97
N GLY A 93 2.99 7.01 16.52
CA GLY A 93 3.03 8.45 16.78
C GLY A 93 3.98 9.21 15.84
N SER A 94 4.42 8.59 14.75
CA SER A 94 5.19 9.22 13.67
C SER A 94 4.30 9.54 12.49
N ASP A 95 4.60 10.62 11.76
CA ASP A 95 3.80 11.08 10.62
C ASP A 95 3.94 10.18 9.38
N PHE A 96 5.05 9.44 9.27
CA PHE A 96 5.38 8.57 8.14
C PHE A 96 5.73 7.14 8.60
N VAL A 97 5.79 6.20 7.64
CA VAL A 97 5.96 4.76 7.89
C VAL A 97 7.21 4.45 8.74
N THR A 98 8.29 5.21 8.54
CA THR A 98 9.59 4.96 9.19
C THR A 98 10.03 6.05 10.16
N GLY A 99 9.19 7.05 10.45
CA GLY A 99 9.52 8.16 11.34
C GLY A 99 8.90 9.49 10.90
N ASP A 100 9.59 10.59 11.17
CA ASP A 100 9.05 11.96 10.98
C ASP A 100 9.40 12.56 9.60
N ALA A 101 9.99 11.77 8.71
CA ALA A 101 10.31 12.18 7.35
C ALA A 101 9.89 11.12 6.33
N VAL A 102 9.46 11.58 5.16
CA VAL A 102 9.12 10.74 4.01
C VAL A 102 10.34 9.94 3.57
N THR A 103 10.15 8.64 3.32
CA THR A 103 11.15 7.76 2.73
C THR A 103 10.56 6.94 1.59
N VAL A 104 11.40 6.11 0.95
CA VAL A 104 10.92 5.11 -0.03
C VAL A 104 9.93 4.10 0.57
N ALA A 105 9.90 3.93 1.90
CA ALA A 105 8.92 3.08 2.55
C ALA A 105 7.49 3.62 2.33
N ASP A 106 7.29 4.93 2.43
CA ASP A 106 6.00 5.57 2.20
C ASP A 106 5.55 5.42 0.73
N LEU A 107 6.48 5.59 -0.21
CA LEU A 107 6.21 5.40 -1.64
C LEU A 107 5.74 3.97 -1.94
N ILE A 108 6.42 2.97 -1.40
CA ILE A 108 6.02 1.56 -1.55
C ILE A 108 4.69 1.30 -0.86
N ALA A 109 4.47 1.80 0.36
CA ALA A 109 3.21 1.63 1.07
C ALA A 109 2.02 2.17 0.24
N ILE A 110 2.15 3.37 -0.33
CA ILE A 110 1.12 3.97 -1.19
C ILE A 110 0.85 3.08 -2.42
N CYS A 111 1.90 2.59 -3.10
CA CYS A 111 1.73 1.71 -4.27
C CYS A 111 0.96 0.42 -3.93
N GLU A 112 1.18 -0.16 -2.75
CA GLU A 112 0.47 -1.37 -2.33
C GLU A 112 -0.97 -1.08 -1.92
N LEU A 113 -1.20 0.04 -1.21
CA LEU A 113 -2.52 0.48 -0.80
C LEU A 113 -3.38 0.97 -1.97
N GLU A 114 -2.75 1.43 -3.06
CA GLU A 114 -3.44 1.91 -4.24
C GLU A 114 -4.29 0.82 -4.90
N GLN A 115 -3.80 -0.43 -4.93
CA GLN A 115 -4.47 -1.55 -5.57
C GLN A 115 -5.87 -1.82 -4.98
N PRO A 116 -6.06 -1.92 -3.64
CA PRO A 116 -7.39 -1.97 -3.06
C PRO A 116 -8.09 -0.61 -3.05
N SER A 117 -7.39 0.51 -2.84
CA SER A 117 -8.00 1.84 -2.66
C SER A 117 -8.62 2.43 -3.93
N LYS A 118 -7.98 2.28 -5.10
CA LYS A 118 -8.55 2.72 -6.39
C LYS A 118 -9.93 2.11 -6.63
N PHE A 119 -10.24 0.98 -6.01
CA PHE A 119 -11.49 0.26 -6.21
C PHE A 119 -12.41 0.25 -4.99
N ILE A 120 -11.93 0.54 -3.78
CA ILE A 120 -12.83 0.96 -2.69
C ILE A 120 -13.63 2.19 -3.14
N VAL A 121 -13.00 3.14 -3.83
CA VAL A 121 -13.70 4.32 -4.37
C VAL A 121 -14.71 3.95 -5.47
N LEU A 122 -14.34 3.07 -6.42
CA LEU A 122 -15.25 2.65 -7.51
C LEU A 122 -16.43 1.78 -7.02
N SER A 123 -16.22 0.97 -5.97
CA SER A 123 -17.29 0.20 -5.34
C SER A 123 -18.18 1.05 -4.42
N TYR A 124 -17.64 2.11 -3.80
CA TYR A 124 -18.42 3.10 -3.03
C TYR A 124 -19.32 3.96 -3.93
N GLU A 125 -18.81 4.39 -5.08
CA GLU A 125 -19.53 5.25 -6.04
C GLU A 125 -20.76 4.54 -6.62
N GLN A 126 -20.69 3.21 -6.81
CA GLN A 126 -21.80 2.39 -7.29
C GLN A 126 -22.80 1.98 -6.20
N ALA A 127 -22.40 1.98 -4.92
CA ALA A 127 -23.24 1.45 -3.84
C ALA A 127 -24.06 2.52 -3.10
N ARG A 128 -23.54 3.73 -2.81
CA ARG A 128 -24.25 4.75 -2.01
C ARG A 128 -23.78 6.20 -2.31
N PRO A 129 -24.52 7.00 -3.11
CA PRO A 129 -24.09 8.34 -3.54
C PRO A 129 -24.06 9.44 -2.44
N GLY A 130 -24.51 9.17 -1.20
CA GLY A 130 -24.63 10.19 -0.13
C GLY A 130 -23.46 10.33 0.85
N LEU A 131 -22.39 9.53 0.72
CA LEU A 131 -21.32 9.41 1.74
C LEU A 131 -19.93 9.92 1.30
N LEU A 132 -19.90 10.82 0.31
CA LEU A 132 -18.68 11.44 -0.25
C LEU A 132 -17.73 12.10 0.78
N HIS A 133 -18.21 12.43 1.98
CA HIS A 133 -17.46 13.14 3.01
C HIS A 133 -16.43 12.27 3.75
N LEU A 134 -16.52 10.94 3.65
CA LEU A 134 -15.58 9.99 4.29
C LEU A 134 -14.45 9.54 3.35
N ASN A 135 -14.33 10.14 2.17
CA ASN A 135 -13.28 9.84 1.20
C ASN A 135 -11.90 10.13 1.82
N PRO A 136 -10.96 9.18 1.92
CA PRO A 136 -9.62 9.43 2.45
C PRO A 136 -8.84 10.51 1.68
N ARG A 137 -9.24 10.82 0.43
CA ARG A 137 -8.71 11.97 -0.33
C ARG A 137 -9.09 13.34 0.24
N SER A 138 -10.10 13.43 1.13
CA SER A 138 -10.41 14.65 1.88
C SER A 138 -9.60 14.78 3.17
N LEU A 139 -9.01 13.67 3.65
CA LEU A 139 -8.22 13.60 4.89
C LEU A 139 -6.70 13.61 4.64
N LEU A 140 -6.27 13.30 3.42
CA LEU A 140 -4.87 13.35 3.00
C LEU A 140 -4.60 14.67 2.26
N PRO A 141 -3.44 15.32 2.51
CA PRO A 141 -3.11 16.58 1.84
C PRO A 141 -3.07 16.37 0.33
N LYS A 142 -3.68 17.31 -0.41
CA LYS A 142 -3.82 17.26 -1.88
C LYS A 142 -2.49 17.09 -2.62
N SER A 143 -1.36 17.37 -1.96
CA SER A 143 -0.01 17.19 -2.47
C SER A 143 0.40 15.72 -2.66
N LEU A 144 -0.34 14.76 -2.09
CA LEU A 144 -0.03 13.32 -2.20
C LEU A 144 -0.62 12.63 -3.44
N PHE A 145 -1.39 13.34 -4.27
CA PHE A 145 -2.06 12.77 -5.44
C PHE A 145 -1.68 13.55 -6.70
N ILE A 146 -0.77 12.98 -7.50
CA ILE A 146 -0.50 13.36 -8.90
C ILE A 146 -1.15 12.30 -9.79
#